data_AF-Q7MZ47-F1
#
_entry.id   AF-Q7MZ47-F1
#
_cell.length_a   1.000
_cell.length_b   1.000
_cell.length_c   1.000
_cell.angle_alpha   90.00
_cell.angle_beta   90.00
_cell.angle_gamma   90.00
#
_symmetry.space_group_name_H-M   'P 1'
#
loop_
_entity.id
_entity.type
_entity.pdbx_description
1 polymer ?
#
loop_
_entity_poly.entity_id
_entity_poly.type
_entity_poly.pdbx_seq_one_letter_code
_entity_poly.pdbx_strand_id
1 'polypeptide(L)'
;MGLMRRDKPYTSVSLYSFSRDFAAQASMSVKCIITELSDQPALIKNCALDHSSEYLREALSVWLAAGVEIKYSAQDRDILTAIGFRPHMASLADNQEKYTPVQNLIYALRKAELVRQEPV
;
A
#
# COMPACT_ATOMS: atom_id res chain seq x y z
N MET A 1 -18.18 34.49 -34.50
CA MET A 1 -18.17 35.35 -33.30
C MET A 1 -19.17 34.80 -32.31
N GLY A 2 -18.87 34.16 -31.17
CA GLY A 2 -17.63 33.72 -30.55
C GLY A 2 -18.01 32.69 -29.48
N LEU A 3 -17.31 31.55 -29.44
CA LEU A 3 -17.41 30.55 -28.38
C LEU A 3 -16.49 31.00 -27.23
N MET A 4 -17.07 31.49 -26.13
CA MET A 4 -16.33 31.83 -24.93
C MET A 4 -16.41 30.67 -23.94
N ARG A 5 -15.24 30.06 -23.76
CA ARG A 5 -14.87 29.01 -22.83
C ARG A 5 -15.29 29.39 -21.41
N ARG A 6 -15.80 28.42 -20.66
CA ARG A 6 -15.70 28.42 -19.20
C ARG A 6 -14.85 27.23 -18.79
N ASP A 7 -13.54 27.43 -18.93
CA ASP A 7 -12.52 26.60 -18.30
C ASP A 7 -12.67 26.75 -16.78
N LYS A 8 -13.41 25.83 -16.14
CA LYS A 8 -13.26 25.62 -14.70
C LYS A 8 -11.96 24.84 -14.52
N PRO A 9 -10.95 25.35 -13.81
CA PRO A 9 -9.75 24.58 -13.57
C PRO A 9 -10.14 23.39 -12.69
N TYR A 10 -10.07 22.19 -13.26
CA TYR A 10 -9.95 20.98 -12.47
C TYR A 10 -8.69 21.15 -11.64
N THR A 11 -8.82 21.55 -10.37
CA THR A 11 -7.74 21.42 -9.41
C THR A 11 -7.52 19.93 -9.21
N SER A 12 -6.67 19.34 -10.04
CA SER A 12 -6.09 18.03 -9.77
C SER A 12 -5.24 18.21 -8.51
N VAL A 13 -5.85 18.00 -7.34
CA VAL A 13 -5.09 17.87 -6.11
C VAL A 13 -4.22 16.65 -6.31
N SER A 14 -2.93 16.88 -6.54
CA SER A 14 -1.98 15.79 -6.71
C SER A 14 -1.95 15.00 -5.41
N LEU A 15 -2.02 13.67 -5.49
CA LEU A 15 -1.89 12.79 -4.32
C LEU A 15 -0.63 13.12 -3.51
N TYR A 16 0.39 13.64 -4.20
CA TYR A 16 1.62 14.17 -3.61
C TYR A 16 1.44 15.48 -2.81
N SER A 17 0.62 16.44 -3.26
CA SER A 17 0.36 17.67 -2.49
C SER A 17 -0.57 17.42 -1.31
N PHE A 18 -1.61 16.59 -1.48
CA PHE A 18 -2.44 16.16 -0.36
C PHE A 18 -1.63 15.33 0.65
N SER A 19 -0.81 14.37 0.20
CA SER A 19 0.06 13.60 1.08
C SER A 19 1.06 14.49 1.81
N ARG A 20 1.60 15.53 1.17
CA ARG A 20 2.54 16.47 1.81
C ARG A 20 1.86 17.32 2.88
N ASP A 21 0.71 17.90 2.57
CA ASP A 21 -0.01 18.78 3.51
C ASP A 21 -0.64 17.97 4.65
N PHE A 22 -1.22 16.80 4.34
CA PHE A 22 -1.70 15.84 5.33
C PHE A 22 -0.55 15.29 6.19
N ALA A 23 0.59 14.94 5.59
CA ALA A 23 1.76 14.48 6.34
C ALA A 23 2.37 15.60 7.19
N ALA A 24 2.36 16.86 6.75
CA ALA A 24 2.82 17.99 7.55
C ALA A 24 1.88 18.24 8.74
N GLN A 25 0.56 18.24 8.52
CA GLN A 25 -0.44 18.39 9.56
C GLN A 25 -0.41 17.23 10.57
N ALA A 26 -0.32 15.99 10.06
CA ALA A 26 -0.22 14.78 10.88
C ALA A 26 1.12 14.70 11.61
N SER A 27 2.23 15.12 11.00
CA SER A 27 3.54 15.13 11.65
C SER A 27 3.59 16.15 12.78
N MET A 28 2.94 17.31 12.63
CA MET A 28 2.83 18.29 13.72
C MET A 28 1.97 17.79 14.88
N SER A 29 0.80 17.20 14.61
CA SER A 29 -0.06 16.65 15.67
C SER A 29 0.57 15.44 16.36
N VAL A 30 1.15 14.51 15.60
CA VAL A 30 1.87 13.35 16.14
C VAL A 30 3.12 13.77 16.89
N LYS A 31 3.87 14.78 16.43
CA LYS A 31 5.02 15.31 17.15
C LYS A 31 4.62 15.95 18.47
N CYS A 32 3.55 16.75 18.51
CA CYS A 32 3.01 17.30 19.77
C CYS A 32 2.62 16.18 20.74
N ILE A 33 1.89 15.17 20.25
CA ILE A 33 1.48 14.00 21.02
C ILE A 33 2.72 13.26 21.56
N ILE A 34 3.76 13.01 20.74
CA ILE A 34 4.99 12.32 21.16
C ILE A 34 5.80 13.16 22.16
N THR A 35 5.89 14.48 21.97
CA THR A 35 6.61 15.37 22.90
C THR A 35 5.89 15.50 24.25
N GLU A 36 4.56 15.44 24.27
CA GLU A 36 3.74 15.48 25.49
C GLU A 36 3.74 14.12 26.22
N LEU A 37 3.99 13.04 25.47
CA LEU A 37 4.07 11.68 25.98
C LEU A 37 5.46 11.25 26.44
N SER A 38 6.55 11.99 26.15
CA SER A 38 7.92 11.48 26.38
C SER A 38 8.17 11.05 27.84
N ASP A 39 7.59 11.79 28.80
CA ASP A 39 7.69 11.54 30.25
C ASP A 39 6.51 10.73 30.84
N GLN A 40 5.58 10.25 30.01
CA GLN A 40 4.38 9.53 30.47
C GLN A 40 4.61 8.01 30.60
N PRO A 41 3.89 7.33 31.53
CA PRO A 41 3.85 5.87 31.66
C PRO A 41 3.48 5.18 30.34
N ALA A 42 4.02 3.98 30.10
CA ALA A 42 3.82 3.21 28.86
C ALA A 42 2.34 2.98 28.48
N LEU A 43 1.44 2.89 29.46
CA LEU A 43 0.00 2.77 29.25
C LEU A 43 -0.61 4.00 28.55
N ILE A 44 -0.14 5.21 28.90
CA ILE A 44 -0.63 6.47 28.32
C ILE A 44 -0.07 6.64 26.90
N LYS A 45 1.17 6.21 26.66
CA LYS A 45 1.78 6.13 25.33
C LYS A 45 1.00 5.23 24.38
N ASN A 46 0.64 4.02 24.82
CA ASN A 46 -0.14 3.09 24.00
C ASN A 46 -1.54 3.63 23.71
N CYS A 47 -2.23 4.18 24.71
CA CYS A 47 -3.55 4.79 24.54
C CYS A 47 -3.55 5.93 23.51
N ALA A 48 -2.53 6.80 23.56
CA ALA A 48 -2.42 7.89 22.60
C ALA A 48 -2.06 7.41 21.18
N LEU A 49 -1.25 6.36 21.05
CA LEU A 49 -0.97 5.73 19.76
C LEU A 49 -2.25 5.11 19.16
N ASP A 50 -3.02 4.39 19.96
CA ASP A 50 -4.31 3.81 19.55
C ASP A 50 -5.27 4.90 19.07
N HIS A 51 -5.41 5.99 19.85
CA HIS A 51 -6.25 7.12 19.48
C HIS A 51 -5.76 7.85 18.21
N SER A 52 -4.45 7.97 18.04
CA SER A 52 -3.87 8.56 16.81
C SER A 52 -4.12 7.69 15.58
N SER A 53 -4.08 6.36 15.74
CA SER A 53 -4.37 5.39 14.69
C SER A 53 -5.85 5.45 14.29
N GLU A 54 -6.75 5.55 15.26
CA GLU A 54 -8.18 5.74 15.03
C GLU A 54 -8.47 7.06 14.28
N TYR A 55 -7.90 8.16 14.74
CA TYR A 55 -8.06 9.46 14.07
C TYR A 55 -7.57 9.43 12.61
N LEU A 56 -6.41 8.83 12.35
CA LEU A 56 -5.88 8.68 11.00
C LEU A 56 -6.78 7.81 10.13
N ARG A 57 -7.31 6.71 10.68
CA ARG A 57 -8.24 5.83 9.96
C ARG A 57 -9.51 6.57 9.55
N GLU A 58 -10.11 7.34 10.45
CA GLU A 58 -11.33 8.11 10.17
C GLU A 58 -11.07 9.19 9.11
N ALA A 59 -9.99 9.96 9.26
CA ALA A 59 -9.63 11.01 8.30
C ALA A 59 -9.38 10.44 6.89
N LEU A 60 -8.70 9.30 6.79
CA LEU A 60 -8.48 8.61 5.53
C LEU A 60 -9.79 8.04 4.95
N SER A 61 -10.69 7.54 5.80
CA SER A 61 -11.98 6.99 5.34
C SER A 61 -12.87 8.07 4.73
N VAL A 62 -12.92 9.27 5.34
CA VAL A 62 -13.62 10.44 4.78
C VAL A 62 -13.01 10.85 3.44
N TRP A 63 -11.68 10.87 3.34
CA TRP A 63 -11.00 11.22 2.09
C TRP A 63 -11.25 10.20 0.97
N LEU A 64 -11.25 8.90 1.28
CA LEU A 64 -11.59 7.84 0.34
C LEU A 64 -13.06 7.92 -0.11
N ALA A 65 -13.97 8.27 0.80
CA ALA A 65 -15.39 8.46 0.50
C ALA A 65 -15.65 9.63 -0.48
N ALA A 66 -14.73 10.59 -0.58
CA ALA A 66 -14.80 11.66 -1.59
C ALA A 66 -14.60 11.16 -3.03
N GLY A 67 -14.27 9.88 -3.24
CA GLY A 67 -14.20 9.26 -4.56
C GLY A 67 -12.99 9.66 -5.39
N VAL A 68 -11.88 10.05 -4.74
CA VAL A 68 -10.64 10.42 -5.42
C VAL A 68 -10.03 9.18 -6.10
N GLU A 69 -9.74 9.29 -7.39
CA GLU A 69 -9.05 8.22 -8.13
C GLU A 69 -7.60 8.10 -7.66
N ILE A 70 -7.28 6.97 -7.01
CA ILE A 70 -5.92 6.71 -6.50
C ILE A 70 -5.09 6.06 -7.60
N LYS A 71 -4.05 6.76 -8.03
CA LYS A 71 -3.08 6.29 -9.01
C LYS A 71 -1.76 5.96 -8.34
N TYR A 72 -1.02 5.01 -8.93
CA TYR A 72 0.36 4.75 -8.52
C TYR A 72 1.23 6.00 -8.68
N SER A 73 2.24 6.11 -7.82
CA SER A 73 3.28 7.13 -7.93
C SER A 73 3.93 7.08 -9.31
N ALA A 74 4.26 8.24 -9.88
CA ALA A 74 4.85 8.34 -11.21
C ALA A 74 6.15 7.54 -11.37
N GLN A 75 6.89 7.35 -10.27
CA GLN A 75 8.16 6.62 -10.27
C GLN A 75 8.00 5.13 -10.55
N ASP A 76 6.99 4.50 -9.95
CA ASP A 76 6.81 3.04 -10.01
C ASP A 76 5.58 2.63 -10.84
N ARG A 77 4.92 3.61 -11.47
CA ARG A 77 3.65 3.40 -12.17
C ARG A 77 3.75 2.32 -13.22
N ASP A 78 4.79 2.33 -14.04
CA ASP A 78 4.92 1.40 -15.18
C ASP A 78 5.07 -0.04 -14.68
N ILE A 79 5.89 -0.24 -13.64
CA ILE A 79 6.10 -1.55 -13.03
C ILE A 79 4.83 -2.03 -12.33
N LEU A 80 4.24 -1.20 -11.46
CA LEU A 80 3.05 -1.57 -10.68
C LEU A 80 1.82 -1.79 -11.56
N THR A 81 1.73 -1.09 -12.69
CA THR A 81 0.68 -1.34 -13.69
C THR A 81 0.95 -2.63 -14.46
N ALA A 82 2.20 -2.89 -14.86
CA ALA A 82 2.57 -4.08 -15.63
C ALA A 82 2.39 -5.39 -14.83
N ILE A 83 2.72 -5.40 -13.54
CA ILE A 83 2.54 -6.59 -12.68
C ILE A 83 1.08 -6.81 -12.26
N GLY A 84 0.26 -5.75 -12.31
CA GLY A 84 -1.12 -5.78 -11.86
C GLY A 84 -1.27 -5.72 -10.33
N PHE A 85 -2.43 -5.25 -9.87
CA PHE A 85 -2.70 -5.02 -8.44
C PHE A 85 -2.76 -6.30 -7.59
N ARG A 86 -3.13 -7.43 -8.20
CA ARG A 86 -3.25 -8.73 -7.53
C ARG A 86 -2.70 -9.83 -8.43
N PRO A 87 -2.10 -10.88 -7.84
CA PRO A 87 -1.76 -12.08 -8.58
C PRO A 87 -3.01 -12.64 -9.26
N HIS A 88 -2.84 -13.13 -10.48
CA HIS A 88 -3.93 -13.75 -11.23
C HIS A 88 -4.51 -14.94 -10.44
N MET A 89 -5.85 -15.11 -10.46
CA MET A 89 -6.53 -16.14 -9.67
C MET A 89 -6.03 -17.56 -9.94
N ALA A 90 -5.64 -17.86 -11.19
CA ALA A 90 -5.05 -19.17 -11.51
C ALA A 90 -3.72 -19.39 -10.77
N SER A 91 -2.88 -18.35 -10.65
CA SER A 91 -1.64 -18.44 -9.88
C SER A 91 -1.91 -18.67 -8.39
N LEU A 92 -2.95 -18.06 -7.82
CA LEU A 92 -3.33 -18.33 -6.43
C LEU A 92 -3.81 -19.78 -6.24
N ALA A 93 -4.64 -20.29 -7.15
CA ALA A 93 -5.11 -21.68 -7.11
C ALA A 93 -3.98 -22.70 -7.33
N ASP A 94 -2.98 -22.34 -8.14
CA ASP A 94 -1.80 -23.17 -8.38
C ASP A 94 -0.88 -23.23 -7.17
N ASN A 95 -0.72 -22.11 -6.45
CA ASN A 95 0.16 -21.98 -5.27
C ASN A 95 -0.52 -22.32 -3.93
N GLN A 96 -1.79 -22.73 -3.91
CA GLN A 96 -2.40 -23.30 -2.70
C GLN A 96 -1.58 -24.53 -2.27
N GLU A 97 -1.35 -24.69 -0.96
CA GLU A 97 -0.51 -25.74 -0.39
C GLU A 97 -1.09 -27.12 -0.73
N LYS A 98 -0.60 -27.70 -1.83
CA LYS A 98 -1.05 -29.00 -2.37
C LYS A 98 -0.20 -30.18 -1.87
N TYR A 99 0.99 -29.90 -1.32
CA TYR A 99 1.99 -30.91 -1.03
C TYR A 99 2.60 -30.71 0.35
N THR A 100 2.85 -31.81 1.05
CA THR A 100 3.53 -31.79 2.34
C THR A 100 5.01 -31.43 2.18
N PRO A 101 5.68 -30.93 3.23
CA PRO A 101 7.11 -30.60 3.16
C PRO A 101 7.99 -31.75 2.67
N VAL A 102 7.66 -33.00 3.03
CA VAL A 102 8.38 -34.21 2.57
C VAL A 102 8.18 -34.44 1.07
N GLN A 103 6.98 -34.22 0.55
CA GLN A 103 6.69 -34.35 -0.88
C GLN A 103 7.42 -33.26 -1.70
N ASN A 104 7.50 -32.03 -1.18
CA ASN A 104 8.27 -30.95 -1.80
C ASN A 104 9.77 -31.27 -1.86
N LEU A 105 10.32 -31.86 -0.79
CA LEU A 105 11.72 -32.30 -0.77
C LEU A 105 11.99 -33.37 -1.84
N ILE A 106 11.14 -34.39 -1.92
CA ILE A 106 11.26 -35.45 -2.93
C ILE A 106 11.14 -34.88 -4.35
N TYR A 107 10.20 -33.96 -4.58
CA TYR A 107 10.04 -33.28 -5.87
C TYR A 107 11.30 -32.49 -6.25
N ALA A 108 11.86 -31.72 -5.32
CA ALA A 108 13.07 -30.93 -5.57
C ALA A 108 14.28 -31.81 -5.93
N LEU A 109 14.46 -32.94 -5.23
CA LEU A 109 15.52 -33.90 -5.53
C LEU A 109 15.38 -34.50 -6.93
N ARG A 110 14.17 -34.95 -7.29
CA ARG A 110 13.88 -35.50 -8.62
C ARG A 110 14.06 -34.46 -9.74
N LYS A 111 13.64 -33.22 -9.51
CA LYS A 111 13.84 -32.12 -10.47
C LYS A 111 15.34 -31.84 -10.70
N ALA A 112 16.14 -31.90 -9.63
CA ALA A 112 17.60 -31.70 -9.72
C ALA A 112 18.33 -32.87 -10.41
N GLU A 113 17.80 -34.09 -10.34
CA GLU A 113 18.28 -35.23 -11.13
C GLU A 113 17.91 -35.08 -12.60
N LEU A 114 16.68 -34.67 -12.92
CA LEU A 114 16.23 -34.46 -14.30
C LEU A 114 17.02 -33.36 -15.02
N VAL A 115 17.32 -32.24 -14.34
CA VAL A 115 18.15 -31.17 -14.90
C VAL A 115 19.58 -31.64 -15.18
N ARG A 116 20.08 -32.64 -14.45
CA ARG A 116 21.40 -33.24 -14.68
C ARG A 116 21.43 -34.25 -15.83
N GLN A 117 20.26 -34.73 -16.27
CA GLN A 117 20.13 -35.68 -17.38
C GLN A 117 19.83 -34.95 -18.70
N GLU A 118 20.60 -33.90 -19.04
CA GLU A 118 20.39 -33.13 -20.28
C GLU A 118 20.14 -34.06 -21.49
N PRO A 119 19.21 -33.69 -22.39
CA PRO A 119 18.93 -34.49 -23.57
C PRO A 119 20.16 -34.50 -24.48
N VAL A 120 20.64 -35.69 -24.83
CA VAL A 120 21.69 -35.94 -25.82
C VAL A 120 21.19 -35.64 -27.23
#